data_AF-A0A6I5NXZ3-F1
#
_entry.id   AF-A0A6I5NXZ3-F1
#
_cell.length_a   1.000
_cell.length_b   1.000
_cell.length_c   1.000
_cell.angle_alpha   90.00
_cell.angle_beta   90.00
_cell.angle_gamma   90.00
#
_symmetry.space_group_name_H-M   'P 1'
#
loop_
_entity.id
_entity.type
_entity.pdbx_description
1 polymer ?
#
loop_
_entity_poly.entity_id
_entity_poly.type
_entity_poly.pdbx_seq_one_letter_code
_entity_poly.pdbx_strand_id
1 'polypeptide(L)'
;MGRVDNQNLEFLRGALFCLHFTVALFLGGCGSKVNQTISTAEIVEEDELSSVELEYLVEDANGAFSRLIAKVNDQEYSLINESEELCMKVFDQRDYDDNGSLDALIEVVTACGGNCCGDSFFFISYLGDGHFQRSDSFGYSWIDPVIEEWETGWSVRVISSNEGINLDRPREVTERLILVSGEAVKVEEFERKEIPAIAELRSEEFDLNQFNQVKKLSIDLDGDGFEDEISGHLWERWGRIYWSVRLSKGGDI
;
A
#
# COMPACT_ATOMS: atom_id res chain seq x y z
N MET A 1 27.36 -40.30 0.70
CA MET A 1 28.07 -39.61 1.80
C MET A 1 27.43 -38.23 1.93
N GLY A 2 26.72 -37.84 2.99
CA GLY A 2 26.24 -38.50 4.19
C GLY A 2 24.88 -37.87 4.53
N ARG A 3 24.00 -38.70 5.08
CA ARG A 3 22.63 -38.40 5.51
C ARG A 3 22.67 -38.06 7.00
N VAL A 4 21.92 -37.04 7.44
CA VAL A 4 21.51 -36.91 8.84
C VAL A 4 20.05 -36.48 8.88
N ASP A 5 19.22 -37.43 9.32
CA ASP A 5 17.86 -37.26 9.85
C ASP A 5 17.95 -36.98 11.38
N ASN A 6 17.07 -36.14 11.93
CA ASN A 6 16.32 -36.31 13.20
C ASN A 6 15.73 -34.97 13.68
N GLN A 7 14.40 -34.82 13.70
CA GLN A 7 13.42 -35.20 14.74
C GLN A 7 13.18 -34.14 15.83
N ASN A 8 11.93 -33.67 15.86
CA ASN A 8 11.03 -33.40 16.99
C ASN A 8 11.54 -32.66 18.24
N LEU A 9 10.86 -31.56 18.57
CA LEU A 9 10.42 -31.26 19.94
C LEU A 9 9.24 -30.29 19.95
N GLU A 10 8.03 -30.85 20.11
CA GLU A 10 6.92 -30.16 20.78
C GLU A 10 7.14 -30.19 22.30
N PHE A 11 6.75 -29.11 22.99
CA PHE A 11 6.00 -29.04 24.26
C PHE A 11 6.40 -27.83 25.11
N LEU A 12 5.42 -26.98 25.45
CA LEU A 12 5.09 -26.50 26.81
C LEU A 12 3.85 -25.57 26.70
N ARG A 13 2.67 -26.06 27.13
CA ARG A 13 1.90 -25.62 28.34
C ARG A 13 1.47 -24.14 28.30
N GLY A 14 0.21 -23.75 28.33
CA GLY A 14 -0.96 -24.32 28.99
C GLY A 14 -1.31 -23.48 30.23
N ALA A 15 -2.35 -22.64 30.16
CA ALA A 15 -3.07 -22.10 31.32
C ALA A 15 -4.48 -21.65 30.91
N LEU A 16 -5.44 -22.54 31.17
CA LEU A 16 -6.88 -22.31 31.12
C LEU A 16 -7.33 -22.03 32.57
N PHE A 17 -7.93 -20.87 32.86
CA PHE A 17 -8.59 -20.65 34.15
C PHE A 17 -10.11 -20.58 33.94
N CYS A 18 -10.78 -21.70 34.25
CA CYS A 18 -12.20 -21.72 34.56
C CYS A 18 -12.40 -21.39 36.04
N LEU A 19 -13.12 -20.30 36.35
CA LEU A 19 -13.72 -20.13 37.67
C LEU A 19 -15.04 -20.91 37.72
N HIS A 20 -15.12 -21.91 38.60
CA HIS A 20 -16.37 -22.52 39.02
C HIS A 20 -16.69 -22.07 40.45
N PHE A 21 -17.88 -21.48 40.60
CA PHE A 21 -18.51 -21.20 41.89
C PHE A 21 -18.81 -22.51 42.62
N THR A 22 -18.44 -22.62 43.90
CA THR A 22 -19.00 -23.63 44.81
C THR A 22 -19.34 -22.96 46.13
N VAL A 23 -20.65 -22.85 46.38
CA VAL A 23 -21.22 -22.44 47.68
C VAL A 23 -21.30 -23.68 48.56
N ALA A 24 -20.58 -23.68 49.68
CA ALA A 24 -20.72 -24.70 50.72
C ALA A 24 -21.48 -24.13 51.93
N LEU A 25 -22.67 -24.68 52.18
CA LEU A 25 -23.42 -24.52 53.42
C LEU A 25 -22.81 -25.43 54.50
N PHE A 26 -22.43 -24.86 55.64
CA PHE A 26 -22.20 -25.61 56.88
C PHE A 26 -22.97 -24.96 58.04
N LEU A 27 -23.87 -25.75 58.64
CA LEU A 27 -24.49 -25.52 59.93
C LEU A 27 -23.53 -26.01 61.04
N GLY A 28 -23.32 -25.20 62.08
CA GLY A 28 -22.61 -25.62 63.28
C GLY A 28 -22.18 -24.43 64.14
N GLY A 29 -22.89 -24.18 65.24
CA GLY A 29 -22.61 -23.08 66.15
C GLY A 29 -21.47 -23.34 67.14
N CYS A 30 -20.88 -22.26 67.65
CA CYS A 30 -20.67 -21.96 69.07
C CYS A 30 -19.92 -20.61 69.17
N GLY A 31 -20.21 -19.82 70.19
CA GLY A 31 -19.98 -18.38 70.20
C GLY A 31 -18.54 -17.89 70.32
N SER A 32 -18.31 -16.69 69.80
CA SER A 32 -17.37 -15.69 70.33
C SER A 32 -17.70 -14.33 69.72
N LYS A 33 -17.81 -13.31 70.57
CA LYS A 33 -18.00 -11.91 70.19
C LYS A 33 -16.71 -11.38 69.59
N VAL A 34 -16.77 -10.83 68.37
CA VAL A 34 -15.79 -9.89 67.84
C VAL A 34 -16.54 -8.75 67.14
N ASN A 35 -16.38 -7.54 67.67
CA ASN A 35 -16.70 -6.29 66.99
C ASN A 35 -15.65 -6.08 65.90
N GLN A 36 -16.04 -6.01 64.62
CA GLN A 36 -15.25 -5.33 63.60
C GLN A 36 -16.16 -4.54 62.64
N THR A 37 -16.04 -3.23 62.82
CA THR A 37 -16.07 -2.10 61.89
C THR A 37 -16.47 -2.36 60.43
N ILE A 38 -17.41 -1.54 59.96
CA ILE A 38 -17.80 -1.32 58.56
C ILE A 38 -16.58 -0.87 57.75
N SER A 39 -16.30 -1.51 56.62
CA SER A 39 -15.54 -0.90 55.53
C SER A 39 -16.39 -1.06 54.26
N THR A 40 -16.97 0.06 53.86
CA THR A 40 -17.63 0.27 52.58
C THR A 40 -16.60 -0.02 51.49
N ALA A 41 -16.85 -1.00 50.64
CA ALA A 41 -16.07 -1.19 49.44
C ALA A 41 -16.24 0.06 48.56
N GLU A 42 -15.14 0.78 48.32
CA GLU A 42 -15.04 1.72 47.20
C GLU A 42 -15.32 0.95 45.93
N ILE A 43 -16.44 1.28 45.28
CA ILE A 43 -16.67 0.97 43.88
C ILE A 43 -15.68 1.89 43.15
N VAL A 44 -14.58 1.32 42.68
CA VAL A 44 -13.69 1.98 41.72
C VAL A 44 -14.52 2.14 40.45
N GLU A 45 -14.82 3.38 40.09
CA GLU A 45 -15.44 3.73 38.82
C GLU A 45 -14.56 3.16 37.70
N GLU A 46 -15.14 2.32 36.85
CA GLU A 46 -14.54 1.94 35.58
C GLU A 46 -14.36 3.23 34.79
N ASP A 47 -13.10 3.64 34.64
CA ASP A 47 -12.68 4.77 33.81
C ASP A 47 -13.27 4.54 32.42
N GLU A 48 -14.23 5.37 32.01
CA GLU A 48 -14.75 5.32 30.65
C GLU A 48 -13.58 5.63 29.72
N LEU A 49 -13.06 4.59 29.07
CA LEU A 49 -12.02 4.70 28.06
C LEU A 49 -12.58 5.57 26.94
N SER A 50 -12.28 6.87 26.97
CA SER A 50 -12.75 7.80 25.96
C SER A 50 -12.17 7.33 24.62
N SER A 51 -13.01 6.85 23.72
CA SER A 51 -12.59 6.49 22.37
C SER A 51 -12.00 7.73 21.72
N VAL A 52 -10.73 7.66 21.32
CA VAL A 52 -10.09 8.76 20.57
C VAL A 52 -10.81 8.89 19.23
N GLU A 53 -11.42 10.05 18.98
CA GLU A 53 -11.97 10.38 17.67
C GLU A 53 -10.84 10.95 16.82
N LEU A 54 -10.46 10.25 15.75
CA LEU A 54 -9.36 10.63 14.87
C LEU A 54 -9.85 10.73 13.43
N GLU A 55 -9.55 11.83 12.75
CA GLU A 55 -9.85 12.04 11.34
C GLU A 55 -8.68 12.74 10.64
N TYR A 56 -8.36 12.29 9.43
CA TYR A 56 -7.40 12.96 8.54
C TYR A 56 -8.12 13.67 7.40
N LEU A 57 -7.70 14.91 7.14
CA LEU A 57 -8.31 15.79 6.16
C LEU A 57 -7.24 16.44 5.30
N VAL A 58 -7.51 16.48 3.99
CA VAL A 58 -6.72 17.29 3.06
C VAL A 58 -7.53 18.52 2.66
N GLU A 59 -6.92 19.69 2.83
CA GLU A 59 -7.51 20.98 2.48
C GLU A 59 -6.73 21.64 1.34
N ASP A 60 -7.45 22.21 0.37
CA ASP A 60 -6.84 23.06 -0.65
C ASP A 60 -6.48 24.41 -0.04
N ALA A 61 -5.21 24.60 0.32
CA ALA A 61 -4.77 25.84 0.98
C ALA A 61 -4.86 27.05 0.06
N ASN A 62 -4.47 26.91 -1.21
CA ASN A 62 -4.34 28.04 -2.16
C ASN A 62 -4.75 27.70 -3.60
N GLY A 63 -5.43 26.57 -3.82
CA GLY A 63 -5.77 26.07 -5.17
C GLY A 63 -4.58 25.59 -6.01
N ALA A 64 -3.38 25.57 -5.42
CA ALA A 64 -2.15 25.08 -6.06
C ALA A 64 -1.53 23.90 -5.28
N PHE A 65 -1.51 23.97 -3.94
CA PHE A 65 -0.96 22.93 -3.06
C PHE A 65 -1.89 22.70 -1.87
N SER A 66 -1.80 21.49 -1.32
CA SER A 66 -2.67 20.98 -0.28
C SER A 66 -2.02 21.06 1.11
N ARG A 67 -2.86 21.08 2.14
CA ARG A 67 -2.48 20.86 3.54
C ARG A 67 -3.02 19.52 4.02
N LEU A 68 -2.29 18.85 4.90
CA LEU A 68 -2.77 17.66 5.61
C LEU A 68 -2.93 17.98 7.09
N ILE A 69 -4.13 17.76 7.60
CA ILE A 69 -4.50 18.01 8.99
C ILE A 69 -4.99 16.70 9.60
N ALA A 70 -4.62 16.45 10.85
CA ALA A 70 -5.26 15.43 11.69
C ALA A 70 -6.07 16.12 12.79
N LYS A 71 -7.29 15.63 13.03
CA LYS A 71 -8.16 16.04 14.13
C LYS A 71 -8.18 14.91 15.15
N VAL A 72 -7.70 15.18 16.35
CA VAL A 72 -7.75 14.25 17.48
C VAL A 72 -8.69 14.84 18.51
N ASN A 73 -9.90 14.29 18.61
CA ASN A 73 -11.02 14.89 19.33
C ASN A 73 -11.22 16.35 18.84
N ASP A 74 -11.23 17.32 19.74
CA ASP A 74 -11.39 18.75 19.42
C ASP A 74 -10.06 19.47 19.07
N GLN A 75 -8.94 18.75 18.92
CA GLN A 75 -7.63 19.35 18.65
C GLN A 75 -7.14 19.06 17.23
N GLU A 76 -6.73 20.12 16.52
CA GLU A 76 -6.18 20.02 15.17
C GLU A 76 -4.64 20.04 15.18
N TYR A 77 -4.05 19.20 14.32
CA TYR A 77 -2.62 19.07 14.11
C TYR A 77 -2.30 19.24 12.63
N SER A 78 -1.48 20.24 12.28
CA SER A 78 -0.97 20.41 10.91
C SER A 78 0.19 19.44 10.68
N LEU A 79 -0.03 18.43 9.84
CA LEU A 79 0.97 17.39 9.56
C LEU A 79 1.87 17.75 8.37
N ILE A 80 1.26 18.27 7.32
CA ILE A 80 1.94 18.77 6.11
C ILE A 80 1.36 20.12 5.76
N ASN A 81 2.23 21.07 5.46
CA ASN A 81 1.84 22.42 5.07
C ASN A 81 2.11 22.69 3.59
N GLU A 82 1.56 23.79 3.09
CA GLU A 82 1.63 24.20 1.68
C GLU A 82 3.06 24.49 1.18
N SER A 83 4.03 24.71 2.08
CA SER A 83 5.43 24.95 1.69
C SER A 83 6.15 23.68 1.26
N GLU A 84 5.58 22.50 1.50
CA GLU A 84 6.05 21.25 0.90
C GLU A 84 5.63 21.08 -0.56
N GLU A 85 4.78 21.98 -1.08
CA GLU A 85 4.37 22.01 -2.50
C GLU A 85 3.75 20.68 -3.00
N LEU A 86 3.07 19.95 -2.10
CA LEU A 86 2.40 18.68 -2.42
C LEU A 86 0.94 18.90 -2.76
N CYS A 87 0.47 18.20 -3.79
CA CYS A 87 -0.94 18.00 -4.09
C CYS A 87 -1.34 16.64 -3.57
N MET A 88 -2.29 16.62 -2.63
CA MET A 88 -2.59 15.41 -1.85
C MET A 88 -4.08 15.10 -1.89
N LYS A 89 -4.38 13.84 -1.58
CA LYS A 89 -5.72 13.37 -1.30
C LYS A 89 -5.65 12.29 -0.22
N VAL A 90 -6.59 12.31 0.72
CA VAL A 90 -6.80 11.16 1.60
C VAL A 90 -7.42 10.06 0.75
N PHE A 91 -6.63 9.04 0.42
CA PHE A 91 -7.10 7.94 -0.42
C PHE A 91 -7.97 6.98 0.40
N ASP A 92 -7.51 6.66 1.61
CA ASP A 92 -8.21 5.76 2.53
C ASP A 92 -7.79 6.01 3.99
N GLN A 93 -8.67 5.65 4.93
CA GLN A 93 -8.42 5.73 6.37
C GLN A 93 -8.91 4.45 7.06
N ARG A 94 -8.02 3.81 7.82
CA ARG A 94 -8.29 2.61 8.65
C ARG A 94 -7.10 2.37 9.58
N ASP A 95 -7.28 1.49 10.56
CA ASP A 95 -6.19 1.00 11.41
C ASP A 95 -5.34 0.00 10.59
N TYR A 96 -4.27 0.48 9.95
CA TYR A 96 -3.39 -0.31 9.08
C TYR A 96 -2.35 -1.10 9.89
N ASP A 97 -1.95 -0.62 11.06
CA ASP A 97 -0.92 -1.24 11.91
C ASP A 97 -1.46 -1.95 13.18
N ASP A 98 -2.79 -2.05 13.32
CA ASP A 98 -3.52 -2.72 14.41
C ASP A 98 -3.22 -2.12 15.79
N ASN A 99 -2.98 -0.80 15.83
CA ASN A 99 -2.68 -0.07 17.07
C ASN A 99 -3.94 0.49 17.77
N GLY A 100 -5.12 0.30 17.17
CA GLY A 100 -6.42 0.76 17.68
C GLY A 100 -6.79 2.19 17.28
N SER A 101 -5.93 2.89 16.53
CA SER A 101 -6.18 4.24 15.99
C SER A 101 -6.27 4.20 14.48
N LEU A 102 -6.96 5.19 13.88
CA LEU A 102 -6.96 5.33 12.42
C LEU A 102 -5.59 5.80 11.92
N ASP A 103 -5.13 5.18 10.85
CA ASP A 103 -4.06 5.67 9.98
C ASP A 103 -4.68 6.20 8.68
N ALA A 104 -3.90 6.96 7.91
CA ALA A 104 -4.28 7.42 6.59
C ALA A 104 -3.30 6.98 5.51
N LEU A 105 -3.82 6.47 4.41
CA LEU A 105 -3.10 6.35 3.16
C LEU A 105 -3.30 7.64 2.36
N ILE A 106 -2.22 8.37 2.15
CA ILE A 106 -2.23 9.62 1.40
C ILE A 106 -1.71 9.37 -0.01
N GLU A 107 -2.50 9.81 -1.00
CA GLU A 107 -2.12 9.88 -2.40
C GLU A 107 -1.46 11.24 -2.66
N VAL A 108 -0.24 11.24 -3.18
CA VAL A 108 0.43 12.41 -3.74
C VAL A 108 0.12 12.44 -5.23
N VAL A 109 -0.81 13.33 -5.59
CA VAL A 109 -1.24 13.57 -6.96
C VAL A 109 -0.14 14.35 -7.67
N THR A 110 0.70 13.65 -8.43
CA THR A 110 1.89 14.24 -9.02
C THR A 110 1.50 15.24 -10.11
N ALA A 111 2.24 16.35 -10.18
CA ALA A 111 1.90 17.51 -11.00
C ALA A 111 0.45 18.02 -10.80
N CYS A 112 -0.16 17.74 -9.65
CA CYS A 112 -1.47 18.25 -9.26
C CYS A 112 -2.57 17.92 -10.27
N GLY A 113 -2.55 16.70 -10.81
CA GLY A 113 -3.49 16.22 -11.83
C GLY A 113 -3.04 16.50 -13.28
N GLY A 114 -1.84 17.06 -13.45
CA GLY A 114 -1.18 17.19 -14.73
C GLY A 114 -0.68 15.85 -15.27
N ASN A 115 -0.57 15.74 -16.59
CA ASN A 115 -0.12 14.53 -17.25
C ASN A 115 1.42 14.52 -17.42
N CYS A 116 2.16 14.30 -16.33
CA CYS A 116 3.62 14.10 -16.38
C CYS A 116 4.08 12.75 -15.83
N CYS A 117 3.41 12.25 -14.79
CA CYS A 117 4.04 11.32 -13.87
C CYS A 117 2.98 10.47 -13.14
N GLY A 118 3.34 9.25 -12.78
CA GLY A 118 2.52 8.43 -11.89
C GLY A 118 2.49 8.99 -10.47
N ASP A 119 1.41 8.74 -9.77
CA ASP A 119 1.19 9.13 -8.38
C ASP A 119 1.99 8.25 -7.43
N SER A 120 2.25 8.80 -6.25
CA SER A 120 2.94 8.11 -5.17
C SER A 120 2.12 8.17 -3.89
N PHE A 121 2.45 7.34 -2.91
CA PHE A 121 1.67 7.16 -1.71
C PHE A 121 2.56 7.16 -0.48
N PHE A 122 2.02 7.57 0.66
CA PHE A 122 2.65 7.37 1.96
C PHE A 122 1.58 7.18 3.03
N PHE A 123 1.97 6.59 4.16
CA PHE A 123 1.12 6.49 5.33
C PHE A 123 1.38 7.63 6.31
N ILE A 124 0.32 8.02 7.01
CA ILE A 124 0.39 8.73 8.28
C ILE A 124 -0.18 7.83 9.36
N SER A 125 0.61 7.60 10.41
CA SER A 125 0.21 6.83 11.58
C SER A 125 0.17 7.69 12.84
N TYR A 126 -0.83 7.47 13.69
CA TYR A 126 -0.95 8.13 14.99
C TYR A 126 -0.32 7.28 16.08
N LEU A 127 0.72 7.81 16.73
CA LEU A 127 1.47 7.11 17.77
C LEU A 127 0.94 7.39 19.19
N GLY A 128 -0.15 8.16 19.32
CA GLY A 128 -0.68 8.63 20.60
C GLY A 128 -0.18 10.02 21.00
N ASP A 129 -0.88 10.66 21.94
CA ASP A 129 -0.54 11.95 22.55
C ASP A 129 -0.19 13.09 21.55
N GLY A 130 -0.86 13.14 20.40
CA GLY A 130 -0.61 14.15 19.37
C GLY A 130 0.67 13.90 18.54
N HIS A 131 1.28 12.72 18.65
CA HIS A 131 2.43 12.32 17.86
C HIS A 131 2.01 11.54 16.62
N PHE A 132 2.60 11.90 15.47
CA PHE A 132 2.33 11.28 14.18
C PHE A 132 3.64 10.89 13.51
N GLN A 133 3.60 9.81 12.74
CA GLN A 133 4.70 9.36 11.90
C GLN A 133 4.26 9.29 10.45
N ARG A 134 5.13 9.80 9.57
CA ARG A 134 4.99 9.71 8.12
C ARG A 134 5.95 8.65 7.61
N SER A 135 5.45 7.68 6.86
CA SER A 135 6.31 6.70 6.20
C SER A 135 7.08 7.33 5.03
N ASP A 136 8.12 6.65 4.56
CA ASP A 136 8.67 6.92 3.24
C ASP A 136 7.59 6.81 2.15
N SER A 137 7.77 7.60 1.07
CA SER A 137 6.90 7.52 -0.10
C SER A 137 7.19 6.27 -0.91
N PHE A 138 6.15 5.65 -1.46
CA PHE A 138 6.22 4.47 -2.29
C PHE A 138 5.31 4.58 -3.52
N GLY A 139 5.61 3.78 -4.54
CA GLY A 139 4.86 3.75 -5.78
C GLY A 139 5.24 4.83 -6.79
N TYR A 140 4.88 4.55 -8.05
CA TYR A 140 4.85 5.48 -9.16
C TYR A 140 3.79 4.96 -10.14
N SER A 141 2.52 5.19 -9.80
CA SER A 141 1.38 4.48 -10.39
C SER A 141 0.47 5.39 -11.20
N TRP A 142 -0.01 4.87 -12.32
CA TRP A 142 -1.03 5.54 -13.15
C TRP A 142 -2.45 5.03 -12.85
N ILE A 143 -2.59 4.16 -11.85
CA ILE A 143 -3.84 3.55 -11.45
C ILE A 143 -3.95 3.55 -9.93
N ASP A 144 -5.18 3.55 -9.43
CA ASP A 144 -5.45 3.50 -8.01
C ASP A 144 -4.87 2.22 -7.37
N PRO A 145 -4.31 2.30 -6.16
CA PRO A 145 -3.85 1.14 -5.43
C PRO A 145 -5.03 0.27 -4.99
N VAL A 146 -4.77 -1.01 -4.78
CA VAL A 146 -5.78 -1.92 -4.22
C VAL A 146 -5.51 -2.14 -2.74
N ILE A 147 -6.50 -1.83 -1.92
CA ILE A 147 -6.48 -2.09 -0.49
C ILE A 147 -7.20 -3.41 -0.22
N GLU A 148 -6.53 -4.33 0.47
CA GLU A 148 -7.07 -5.66 0.75
C GLU A 148 -6.49 -6.24 2.03
N GLU A 149 -7.27 -7.12 2.68
CA GLU A 149 -6.77 -7.95 3.79
C GLU A 149 -5.69 -8.90 3.26
N TRP A 150 -4.59 -8.98 4.00
CA TRP A 150 -3.48 -9.89 3.71
C TRP A 150 -2.94 -10.45 5.03
N GLU A 151 -2.86 -11.78 5.10
CA GLU A 151 -2.60 -12.51 6.34
C GLU A 151 -3.53 -12.09 7.48
N THR A 152 -3.04 -11.29 8.43
CA THR A 152 -3.78 -10.87 9.63
C THR A 152 -4.12 -9.38 9.66
N GLY A 153 -3.78 -8.61 8.62
CA GLY A 153 -3.94 -7.16 8.62
C GLY A 153 -4.25 -6.56 7.25
N TRP A 154 -4.27 -5.23 7.17
CA TRP A 154 -4.49 -4.51 5.92
C TRP A 154 -3.19 -4.36 5.13
N SER A 155 -3.30 -4.44 3.81
CA SER A 155 -2.20 -4.20 2.90
C SER A 155 -2.63 -3.31 1.74
N VAL A 156 -1.64 -2.66 1.13
CA VAL A 156 -1.80 -1.82 -0.05
C VAL A 156 -0.97 -2.43 -1.17
N ARG A 157 -1.62 -2.75 -2.28
CA ARG A 157 -0.96 -3.22 -3.50
C ARG A 157 -0.90 -2.09 -4.52
N VAL A 158 0.31 -1.74 -4.93
CA VAL A 158 0.59 -0.67 -5.91
C VAL A 158 1.23 -1.28 -7.15
N ILE A 159 0.81 -0.83 -8.33
CA ILE A 159 1.44 -1.22 -9.60
C ILE A 159 2.19 0.00 -10.14
N SER A 160 3.52 -0.07 -10.11
CA SER A 160 4.40 0.98 -10.61
C SER A 160 4.93 0.63 -11.99
N SER A 161 5.05 1.62 -12.86
CA SER A 161 5.66 1.42 -14.18
C SER A 161 6.60 2.56 -14.54
N ASN A 162 7.61 2.32 -15.37
CA ASN A 162 8.50 3.37 -15.87
C ASN A 162 7.93 4.09 -17.11
N GLU A 163 6.60 4.15 -17.27
CA GLU A 163 5.99 4.90 -18.37
C GLU A 163 6.27 6.41 -18.25
N GLY A 164 6.50 7.07 -19.39
CA GLY A 164 6.83 8.50 -19.45
C GLY A 164 7.91 8.79 -20.48
N ILE A 165 8.58 9.94 -20.35
CA ILE A 165 9.64 10.35 -21.27
C ILE A 165 10.93 9.57 -20.98
N ASN A 166 11.07 8.39 -21.60
CA ASN A 166 12.30 7.61 -21.62
C ASN A 166 12.28 6.60 -22.78
N LEU A 167 13.43 5.96 -23.03
CA LEU A 167 13.56 4.85 -23.98
C LEU A 167 13.82 3.53 -23.29
N ASP A 168 13.76 3.49 -21.96
CA ASP A 168 14.11 2.32 -21.18
C ASP A 168 13.14 1.18 -21.50
N ARG A 169 13.54 -0.05 -21.18
CA ARG A 169 12.64 -1.19 -21.30
C ARG A 169 11.42 -1.00 -20.41
N PRO A 170 10.20 -1.22 -20.93
CA PRO A 170 9.00 -1.19 -20.11
C PRO A 170 9.15 -2.14 -18.92
N ARG A 171 8.99 -1.58 -17.72
CA ARG A 171 9.08 -2.27 -16.46
C ARG A 171 7.80 -2.01 -15.70
N GLU A 172 7.17 -3.07 -15.22
CA GLU A 172 5.98 -3.01 -14.38
C GLU A 172 6.24 -3.85 -13.14
N VAL A 173 6.18 -3.20 -11.98
CA VAL A 173 6.43 -3.82 -10.68
C VAL A 173 5.18 -3.68 -9.84
N THR A 174 4.66 -4.80 -9.37
CA THR A 174 3.60 -4.85 -8.37
C THR A 174 4.24 -5.04 -7.00
N GLU A 175 4.02 -4.09 -6.10
CA GLU A 175 4.50 -4.15 -4.73
C GLU A 175 3.31 -4.28 -3.77
N ARG A 176 3.44 -5.11 -2.74
CA ARG A 176 2.53 -5.13 -1.60
C ARG A 176 3.23 -4.55 -0.38
N LEU A 177 2.59 -3.58 0.25
CA LEU A 177 3.08 -2.91 1.45
C LEU A 177 2.10 -3.11 2.61
N ILE A 178 2.65 -3.22 3.80
CA ILE A 178 1.93 -3.14 5.08
C ILE A 178 2.52 -2.00 5.91
N LEU A 179 1.76 -1.50 6.87
CA LEU A 179 2.25 -0.51 7.83
C LEU A 179 2.75 -1.23 9.08
N VAL A 180 3.98 -0.95 9.51
CA VAL A 180 4.55 -1.51 10.74
C VAL A 180 5.24 -0.39 11.50
N SER A 181 4.66 0.00 12.64
CA SER A 181 5.22 1.04 13.50
C SER A 181 5.51 2.33 12.74
N GLY A 182 4.52 2.79 11.97
CA GLY A 182 4.59 4.00 11.15
C GLY A 182 5.44 3.90 9.87
N GLU A 183 6.05 2.74 9.57
CA GLU A 183 6.85 2.52 8.36
C GLU A 183 6.11 1.68 7.31
N ALA A 184 6.23 2.08 6.04
CA ALA A 184 5.71 1.30 4.91
C ALA A 184 6.69 0.16 4.58
N VAL A 185 6.33 -1.07 4.93
CA VAL A 185 7.17 -2.25 4.73
C VAL A 185 6.67 -3.04 3.53
N LYS A 186 7.51 -3.16 2.50
CA LYS A 186 7.26 -4.03 1.36
C LYS A 186 7.40 -5.50 1.75
N VAL A 187 6.33 -6.27 1.59
CA VAL A 187 6.26 -7.70 1.94
C VAL A 187 6.23 -8.63 0.71
N GLU A 188 5.75 -8.13 -0.43
CA GLU A 188 5.81 -8.85 -1.70
C GLU A 188 6.23 -7.90 -2.83
N GLU A 189 6.97 -8.43 -3.79
CA GLU A 189 7.31 -7.75 -5.05
C GLU A 189 7.18 -8.75 -6.20
N PHE A 190 6.52 -8.33 -7.26
CA PHE A 190 6.44 -9.06 -8.50
C PHE A 190 6.72 -8.13 -9.68
N GLU A 191 7.74 -8.46 -10.46
CA GLU A 191 8.02 -7.77 -11.71
C GLU A 191 7.46 -8.57 -12.89
N ARG A 192 6.68 -7.90 -13.75
CA ARG A 192 6.12 -8.50 -14.96
C ARG A 192 7.25 -9.00 -15.86
N LYS A 193 7.25 -10.30 -16.14
CA LYS A 193 8.21 -10.92 -17.05
C LYS A 193 7.78 -10.71 -18.50
N GLU A 194 8.73 -10.28 -19.32
CA GLU A 194 8.56 -10.27 -20.77
C GLU A 194 8.38 -11.70 -21.29
N ILE A 195 7.52 -11.85 -22.30
CA ILE A 195 7.36 -13.10 -23.04
C ILE A 195 8.45 -13.09 -24.13
N PRO A 196 9.25 -14.17 -24.29
CA PRO A 196 10.22 -14.25 -25.36
C PRO A 196 9.55 -14.04 -26.72
N ALA A 197 10.06 -13.09 -27.49
CA ALA A 197 9.55 -12.80 -28.82
C ALA A 197 10.47 -13.38 -29.90
N ILE A 198 9.85 -13.78 -31.02
CA ILE A 198 10.56 -14.27 -32.21
C ILE A 198 11.22 -13.13 -33.00
N ALA A 199 10.70 -11.91 -32.83
CA ALA A 199 11.15 -10.69 -33.47
C ALA A 199 10.63 -9.49 -32.65
N GLU A 200 11.43 -8.42 -32.52
CA GLU A 200 11.15 -7.34 -31.57
C GLU A 200 11.42 -5.98 -32.22
N LEU A 201 10.62 -4.99 -31.83
CA LEU A 201 10.92 -3.58 -32.06
C LEU A 201 10.80 -2.84 -30.73
N ARG A 202 11.88 -2.23 -30.25
CA ARG A 202 11.98 -1.65 -28.90
C ARG A 202 12.19 -0.14 -28.91
N SER A 203 11.72 0.52 -27.85
CA SER A 203 11.90 1.96 -27.62
C SER A 203 13.39 2.34 -27.61
N GLU A 204 14.23 1.49 -27.06
CA GLU A 204 15.71 1.63 -27.02
C GLU A 204 16.35 1.80 -28.41
N GLU A 205 15.68 1.38 -29.49
CA GLU A 205 16.20 1.53 -30.85
C GLU A 205 15.95 2.92 -31.45
N PHE A 206 15.18 3.76 -30.77
CA PHE A 206 14.86 5.12 -31.18
C PHE A 206 15.84 6.14 -30.62
N ASP A 207 15.78 7.38 -31.12
CA ASP A 207 16.55 8.52 -30.61
C ASP A 207 15.58 9.65 -30.25
N LEU A 208 15.54 10.04 -28.97
CA LEU A 208 14.69 11.13 -28.47
C LEU A 208 15.00 12.49 -29.11
N ASN A 209 16.16 12.64 -29.77
CA ASN A 209 16.51 13.87 -30.48
C ASN A 209 16.06 13.87 -31.95
N GLN A 210 15.50 12.76 -32.44
CA GLN A 210 15.08 12.59 -33.83
C GLN A 210 13.57 12.40 -33.94
N PHE A 211 12.89 13.50 -34.22
CA PHE A 211 11.45 13.49 -34.47
C PHE A 211 11.08 12.67 -35.72
N ASN A 212 9.93 12.00 -35.65
CA ASN A 212 9.32 11.23 -36.75
C ASN A 212 10.19 10.07 -37.26
N GLN A 213 11.09 9.56 -36.43
CA GLN A 213 11.84 8.35 -36.77
C GLN A 213 10.87 7.18 -36.94
N VAL A 214 11.10 6.40 -38.00
CA VAL A 214 10.35 5.17 -38.28
C VAL A 214 11.31 4.00 -38.22
N LYS A 215 10.97 3.00 -37.42
CA LYS A 215 11.69 1.73 -37.35
C LYS A 215 10.80 0.63 -37.88
N LYS A 216 11.42 -0.38 -38.49
CA LYS A 216 10.71 -1.42 -39.23
C LYS A 216 11.23 -2.78 -38.83
N LEU A 217 10.31 -3.73 -38.76
CA LEU A 217 10.56 -5.14 -38.56
C LEU A 217 9.89 -5.90 -39.70
N SER A 218 10.62 -6.81 -40.34
CA SER A 218 10.11 -7.64 -41.43
C SER A 218 10.08 -9.10 -40.99
N ILE A 219 8.90 -9.70 -41.02
CA ILE A 219 8.66 -11.10 -40.63
C ILE A 219 7.40 -11.62 -41.30
N ASP A 220 7.39 -12.89 -41.71
CA ASP A 220 6.21 -13.60 -42.19
C ASP A 220 5.23 -13.86 -41.02
N LEU A 221 4.16 -13.06 -40.92
CA LEU A 221 3.22 -13.11 -39.78
C LEU A 221 2.12 -14.15 -39.99
N ASP A 222 1.74 -14.43 -41.24
CA ASP A 222 0.63 -15.33 -41.58
C ASP A 222 1.08 -16.72 -42.10
N GLY A 223 2.38 -16.90 -42.31
CA GLY A 223 2.99 -18.16 -42.73
C GLY A 223 2.86 -18.43 -44.23
N ASP A 224 2.57 -17.40 -45.05
CA ASP A 224 2.42 -17.55 -46.50
C ASP A 224 3.77 -17.60 -47.26
N GLY A 225 4.87 -17.44 -46.54
CA GLY A 225 6.24 -17.43 -47.06
C GLY A 225 6.72 -16.07 -47.55
N PHE A 226 5.97 -14.99 -47.34
CA PHE A 226 6.33 -13.63 -47.70
C PHE A 226 6.45 -12.76 -46.44
N GLU A 227 7.48 -11.91 -46.39
CA GLU A 227 7.69 -11.05 -45.21
C GLU A 227 6.67 -9.91 -45.17
N ASP A 228 5.97 -9.77 -44.04
CA ASP A 228 5.14 -8.62 -43.72
C ASP A 228 5.95 -7.53 -43.01
N GLU A 229 5.46 -6.29 -43.05
CA GLU A 229 6.14 -5.14 -42.45
C GLU A 229 5.38 -4.60 -41.24
N ILE A 230 6.04 -4.60 -40.08
CA ILE A 230 5.62 -3.85 -38.90
C ILE A 230 6.43 -2.55 -38.87
N SER A 231 5.75 -1.41 -38.96
CA SER A 231 6.37 -0.08 -38.85
C SER A 231 5.99 0.58 -37.53
N GLY A 232 6.99 1.02 -36.77
CA GLY A 232 6.83 1.69 -35.48
C GLY A 232 7.31 3.14 -35.49
N HIS A 233 6.55 4.00 -34.81
CA HIS A 233 6.87 5.38 -34.50
C HIS A 233 6.89 5.58 -32.98
N LEU A 234 7.90 6.26 -32.44
CA LEU A 234 7.96 6.54 -31.02
C LEU A 234 7.03 7.70 -30.65
N TRP A 235 6.22 7.48 -29.61
CA TRP A 235 5.53 8.52 -28.87
C TRP A 235 6.39 8.92 -27.66
N GLU A 236 7.29 9.87 -27.89
CA GLU A 236 8.34 10.26 -26.94
C GLU A 236 7.78 10.65 -25.55
N ARG A 237 6.59 11.25 -25.50
CA ARG A 237 5.95 11.66 -24.24
C ARG A 237 5.72 10.51 -23.27
N TRP A 238 5.50 9.30 -23.80
CA TRP A 238 5.11 8.12 -23.02
C TRP A 238 6.07 6.95 -23.19
N GLY A 239 7.12 7.09 -24.00
CA GLY A 239 8.05 6.00 -24.29
C GLY A 239 7.39 4.82 -25.03
N ARG A 240 6.23 5.04 -25.66
CA ARG A 240 5.42 4.00 -26.32
C ARG A 240 5.62 4.01 -27.82
N ILE A 241 5.56 2.84 -28.45
CA ILE A 241 5.62 2.72 -29.92
C ILE A 241 4.21 2.60 -30.48
N TYR A 242 3.84 3.54 -31.36
CA TYR A 242 2.70 3.36 -32.24
C TYR A 242 3.11 2.49 -33.42
N TRP A 243 2.38 1.42 -33.64
CA TRP A 243 2.69 0.46 -34.69
C TRP A 243 1.60 0.41 -35.75
N SER A 244 2.03 0.05 -36.95
CA SER A 244 1.17 -0.26 -38.10
C SER A 244 1.72 -1.53 -38.75
N VAL A 245 0.80 -2.36 -39.25
CA VAL A 245 1.15 -3.61 -39.94
C VAL A 245 0.72 -3.47 -41.38
N ARG A 246 1.61 -3.88 -42.29
CA ARG A 246 1.33 -4.01 -43.71
C ARG A 246 1.63 -5.43 -44.14
N LEU A 247 0.56 -6.16 -44.48
CA LEU A 247 0.67 -7.50 -45.05
C LEU A 247 1.13 -7.42 -46.51
N SER A 248 2.02 -8.31 -46.88
CA SER A 248 2.66 -8.36 -48.20
C SER A 248 1.68 -8.79 -49.31
N LYS A 249 0.71 -9.64 -48.97
CA LYS A 249 -0.50 -9.94 -49.73
C LYS A 249 -1.71 -9.68 -48.85
N GLY A 250 -2.84 -9.29 -49.44
CA GLY A 250 -4.07 -8.98 -48.70
C GLY A 250 -4.71 -10.20 -48.06
N GLY A 251 -4.08 -10.75 -47.02
CA GLY A 251 -4.60 -11.79 -46.16
C GLY A 251 -5.57 -11.21 -45.13
N ASP A 252 -6.69 -11.92 -44.93
CA ASP A 252 -7.57 -11.70 -43.78
C ASP A 252 -6.90 -12.30 -42.55
N ILE A 253 -6.71 -11.48 -41.51
CA ILE A 253 -6.33 -11.91 -40.14
C ILE A 253 -7.51 -12.56 -39.41
#